data_AF-A0AAI9CXQ2-F1
#
_entry.id   AF-A0AAI9CXQ2-F1
#
_cell.length_a   1.000
_cell.length_b   1.000
_cell.length_c   1.000
_cell.angle_alpha   90.00
_cell.angle_beta   90.00
_cell.angle_gamma   90.00
#
_symmetry.space_group_name_H-M   'P 1'
#
loop_
_entity.id
_entity.type
_entity.pdbx_description
1 polymer ?
#
loop_
_entity_poly.entity_id
_entity_poly.type
_entity_poly.pdbx_seq_one_letter_code
_entity_poly.pdbx_strand_id
1 'polypeptide(L)'
;MKALKNPATLSLLMLLQACSSSDNVAIESAPPPEASLNKPDSVVAQPFLLSGTAVVGHETQYLTPCGSNQQYWLQLSAQQRQQVMSLNQTPYQTLYGEFIGHLESTTAEGFAAEYDARFVVEQINYVDATRQQQCDQAKRPTRAFGNQPDWSLSFNRDNLTFTQAGTPTRVLDIERSQLSPRKRDYQLSSGRLLLTENLCRDAKNNALYGWKATLTQDKTTFNGCATTSNVDATASWSGLYTATSTQSAGFSVHLELKADHSAQTRYLYADQERPLLEHGYWQQLNPNQIQVVMTRHQGQRLVTERIFTRTGSQLKAEQEKVGSVVYPIAQGGLVLYPAKVSSNIAVEPDTEQPVALPSSSDINASADYNAKVDSAVREYFRLHKTDPKNNQYRWLTYDLNSDGQPELLTQLDWCGSGGCTLLIFENHADQWRFNSRITLVRSPIYLGTQRSSGWQDLIFEVSGGGAALGKHRMQYNGLSYPLNPSLAPEASAAQISGVKLFADGISPVRDGVRL
;
A
#
# COMPACT_ATOMS: atom_id res chain seq x y z
N MET A 1 -76.65 10.79 -50.17
CA MET A 1 -75.95 10.32 -51.39
C MET A 1 -74.48 10.74 -51.32
N LYS A 2 -73.58 9.82 -51.69
CA LYS A 2 -72.14 9.98 -52.03
C LYS A 2 -71.08 10.07 -50.91
N ALA A 3 -70.67 8.85 -50.54
CA ALA A 3 -69.35 8.28 -50.30
C ALA A 3 -68.07 8.89 -50.93
N LEU A 4 -67.01 8.87 -50.08
CA LEU A 4 -65.61 8.38 -50.22
C LEU A 4 -64.51 9.06 -51.11
N LYS A 5 -63.37 9.29 -50.39
CA LYS A 5 -61.93 8.99 -50.68
C LYS A 5 -61.00 9.98 -51.43
N ASN A 6 -60.03 10.53 -50.65
CA ASN A 6 -58.53 10.55 -50.73
C ASN A 6 -57.81 10.08 -52.03
N PRO A 7 -56.49 10.32 -52.27
CA PRO A 7 -55.41 10.98 -51.46
C PRO A 7 -54.36 11.81 -52.29
N ALA A 8 -53.29 12.31 -51.62
CA ALA A 8 -51.85 12.12 -51.95
C ALA A 8 -50.95 13.36 -51.71
N THR A 9 -50.00 13.23 -50.78
CA THR A 9 -48.92 14.17 -50.44
C THR A 9 -47.59 13.65 -51.00
N LEU A 10 -46.80 14.54 -51.61
CA LEU A 10 -45.47 14.27 -52.17
C LEU A 10 -44.43 15.11 -51.41
N SER A 11 -43.43 14.47 -50.79
CA SER A 11 -42.24 15.15 -50.25
C SER A 11 -40.98 14.41 -50.71
N LEU A 12 -40.11 15.16 -51.37
CA LEU A 12 -38.91 14.73 -52.08
C LEU A 12 -37.70 14.69 -51.12
N LEU A 13 -36.96 13.57 -51.12
CA LEU A 13 -35.70 13.38 -50.39
C LEU A 13 -34.52 14.02 -51.15
N MET A 14 -33.62 14.72 -50.44
CA MET A 14 -32.23 14.94 -50.85
C MET A 14 -31.27 14.52 -49.73
N LEU A 15 -30.22 13.82 -50.14
CA LEU A 15 -29.15 13.22 -49.34
C LEU A 15 -28.15 14.29 -48.87
N LEU A 16 -27.75 14.23 -47.59
CA LEU A 16 -26.50 14.79 -47.08
C LEU A 16 -25.70 13.67 -46.43
N GLN A 17 -24.56 13.34 -47.04
CA GLN A 17 -23.53 12.52 -46.43
C GLN A 17 -22.78 13.35 -45.39
N ALA A 18 -22.70 12.86 -44.15
CA ALA A 18 -21.78 13.35 -43.14
C ALA A 18 -20.82 12.21 -42.77
N CYS A 19 -19.54 12.40 -43.05
CA CYS A 19 -18.45 11.54 -42.59
C CYS A 19 -18.34 11.65 -41.07
N SER A 20 -18.59 10.57 -40.34
CA SER A 20 -18.32 10.48 -38.91
C SER A 20 -16.83 10.17 -38.71
N SER A 21 -16.02 11.21 -38.51
CA SER A 21 -14.72 11.06 -37.86
C SER A 21 -14.97 10.76 -36.39
N SER A 22 -14.55 9.58 -35.94
CA SER A 22 -14.62 9.14 -34.56
C SER A 22 -13.57 9.89 -33.73
N ASP A 23 -13.99 10.97 -33.09
CA ASP A 23 -13.23 11.55 -31.98
C ASP A 23 -13.32 10.61 -30.79
N ASN A 24 -12.16 10.10 -30.36
CA ASN A 24 -11.97 9.46 -29.08
C ASN A 24 -12.28 10.49 -27.98
N VAL A 25 -13.54 10.56 -27.56
CA VAL A 25 -13.89 11.19 -26.30
C VAL A 25 -13.35 10.30 -25.19
N ALA A 26 -12.15 10.63 -24.72
CA ALA A 26 -11.70 10.21 -23.41
C ALA A 26 -12.78 10.65 -22.43
N ILE A 27 -13.49 9.69 -21.85
CA ILE A 27 -14.38 9.97 -20.72
C ILE A 27 -13.46 10.34 -19.57
N GLU A 28 -13.25 11.63 -19.38
CA GLU A 28 -12.67 12.19 -18.19
C GLU A 28 -13.69 11.94 -17.06
N SER A 29 -13.61 10.76 -16.44
CA SER A 29 -14.42 10.42 -15.28
C SER A 29 -14.07 11.40 -14.17
N ALA A 30 -15.05 12.20 -13.72
CA ALA A 30 -14.89 13.05 -12.55
C ALA A 30 -14.24 12.25 -11.41
N PRO A 31 -13.30 12.83 -10.64
CA PRO A 31 -12.69 12.14 -9.52
C PRO A 31 -13.79 11.64 -8.57
N PRO A 32 -13.65 10.41 -8.03
CA PRO A 32 -14.65 9.86 -7.12
C PRO A 32 -14.87 10.84 -5.95
N PRO A 33 -16.13 11.01 -5.49
CA PRO A 33 -16.44 11.95 -4.43
C PRO A 33 -15.65 11.63 -3.16
N GLU A 34 -15.08 12.65 -2.53
CA GLU A 34 -14.39 12.49 -1.25
C GLU A 34 -15.38 12.13 -0.14
N ALA A 35 -15.04 11.09 0.62
CA ALA A 35 -15.76 10.68 1.81
C ALA A 35 -15.49 11.64 2.97
N SER A 36 -16.51 11.91 3.77
CA SER A 36 -16.43 12.81 4.93
C SER A 36 -17.30 12.34 6.08
N LEU A 37 -16.79 12.44 7.31
CA LEU A 37 -17.54 12.11 8.53
C LEU A 37 -18.77 13.01 8.73
N ASN A 38 -18.77 14.23 8.17
CA ASN A 38 -19.93 15.14 8.23
C ASN A 38 -21.01 14.79 7.18
N LYS A 39 -20.71 13.86 6.26
CA LYS A 39 -21.63 13.36 5.24
C LYS A 39 -21.61 11.83 5.28
N PRO A 40 -22.27 11.19 6.27
CA PRO A 40 -22.16 9.75 6.48
C PRO A 40 -22.46 8.90 5.22
N ASP A 41 -23.41 9.32 4.40
CA ASP A 41 -23.78 8.63 3.15
C ASP A 41 -22.65 8.61 2.09
N SER A 42 -21.61 9.46 2.25
CA SER A 42 -20.42 9.44 1.40
C SER A 42 -19.39 8.38 1.81
N VAL A 43 -19.52 7.81 3.02
CA VAL A 43 -18.59 6.82 3.56
C VAL A 43 -19.01 5.43 3.12
N VAL A 44 -18.66 5.10 1.87
CA VAL A 44 -18.97 3.81 1.25
C VAL A 44 -17.67 3.03 1.06
N ALA A 45 -17.57 1.88 1.73
CA ALA A 45 -16.42 0.99 1.60
C ALA A 45 -16.34 0.38 0.20
N GLN A 46 -15.13 0.28 -0.34
CA GLN A 46 -14.84 -0.51 -1.53
C GLN A 46 -14.67 -1.97 -1.15
N PRO A 47 -15.33 -2.90 -1.84
CA PRO A 47 -15.15 -4.31 -1.58
C PRO A 47 -13.69 -4.74 -1.84
N PHE A 48 -13.14 -5.53 -0.94
CA PHE A 48 -11.80 -6.09 -1.03
C PHE A 48 -11.83 -7.60 -0.88
N LEU A 49 -10.76 -8.27 -1.30
CA LEU A 49 -10.65 -9.72 -1.21
C LEU A 49 -9.98 -10.10 0.12
N LEU A 50 -10.61 -11.01 0.86
CA LEU A 50 -10.01 -11.63 2.03
C LEU A 50 -10.00 -13.15 1.86
N SER A 51 -8.81 -13.75 1.90
CA SER A 51 -8.61 -15.20 1.82
C SER A 51 -8.18 -15.76 3.18
N GLY A 52 -8.68 -16.93 3.53
CA GLY A 52 -8.42 -17.50 4.85
C GLY A 52 -9.08 -18.84 5.09
N THR A 53 -8.96 -19.32 6.32
CA THR A 53 -9.73 -20.46 6.80
C THR A 53 -11.09 -19.96 7.29
N ALA A 54 -12.16 -20.60 6.83
CA ALA A 54 -13.52 -20.25 7.19
C ALA A 54 -14.23 -21.44 7.82
N VAL A 55 -15.04 -21.15 8.84
CA VAL A 55 -16.00 -22.11 9.39
C VAL A 55 -17.38 -21.51 9.18
N VAL A 56 -18.29 -22.30 8.63
CA VAL A 56 -19.67 -21.90 8.39
C VAL A 56 -20.60 -22.99 8.89
N GLY A 57 -21.38 -22.67 9.92
CA GLY A 57 -22.37 -23.56 10.52
C GLY A 57 -23.69 -22.86 10.83
N HIS A 58 -24.54 -23.54 11.59
CA HIS A 58 -25.86 -23.01 11.98
C HIS A 58 -25.76 -21.93 13.05
N GLU A 59 -24.79 -22.03 13.96
CA GLU A 59 -24.65 -21.14 15.13
C GLU A 59 -23.45 -20.19 15.05
N THR A 60 -22.36 -20.64 14.40
CA THR A 60 -21.13 -19.84 14.24
C THR A 60 -20.69 -19.78 12.78
N GLN A 61 -20.17 -18.62 12.41
CA GLN A 61 -19.56 -18.38 11.11
C GLN A 61 -18.44 -17.34 11.24
N TYR A 62 -17.22 -17.71 10.90
CA TYR A 62 -16.07 -16.82 11.00
C TYR A 62 -15.04 -17.12 9.92
N LEU A 63 -14.21 -16.12 9.66
CA LEU A 63 -13.07 -16.18 8.75
C LEU A 63 -11.82 -15.77 9.53
N THR A 64 -10.78 -16.59 9.46
CA THR A 64 -9.43 -16.27 9.93
C THR A 64 -8.58 -16.00 8.68
N PRO A 65 -8.21 -14.74 8.39
CA PRO A 65 -7.40 -14.43 7.21
C PRO A 65 -6.07 -15.16 7.23
N CYS A 66 -5.55 -15.47 6.04
CA CYS A 66 -4.25 -16.12 5.91
C CYS A 66 -3.14 -15.29 6.57
N GLY A 67 -2.29 -15.95 7.36
CA GLY A 67 -1.21 -15.29 8.10
C GLY A 67 -1.66 -14.44 9.29
N SER A 68 -2.93 -14.54 9.71
CA SER A 68 -3.47 -13.77 10.81
C SER A 68 -3.95 -14.64 11.97
N ASN A 69 -3.90 -14.05 13.17
CA ASN A 69 -4.57 -14.56 14.37
C ASN A 69 -5.91 -13.84 14.62
N GLN A 70 -6.27 -12.86 13.78
CA GLN A 70 -7.53 -12.14 13.83
C GLN A 70 -8.64 -12.97 13.21
N GLN A 71 -9.83 -12.83 13.77
CA GLN A 71 -11.03 -13.44 13.23
C GLN A 71 -12.07 -12.37 12.97
N TYR A 72 -12.80 -12.54 11.87
CA TYR A 72 -13.97 -11.73 11.56
C TYR A 72 -15.22 -12.59 11.57
N TRP A 73 -16.32 -12.04 12.08
CA TRP A 73 -17.63 -12.67 11.90
C TRP A 73 -17.97 -12.67 10.41
N LEU A 74 -18.14 -13.85 9.82
CA LEU A 74 -18.35 -13.98 8.38
C LEU A 74 -19.83 -13.86 8.06
N GLN A 75 -20.28 -12.72 7.54
CA GLN A 75 -21.69 -12.48 7.25
C GLN A 75 -22.01 -12.84 5.79
N LEU A 76 -22.51 -14.06 5.60
CA LEU A 76 -23.01 -14.56 4.31
C LEU A 76 -24.51 -14.29 4.15
N SER A 77 -24.98 -14.10 2.92
CA SER A 77 -26.42 -14.20 2.61
C SER A 77 -26.93 -15.62 2.84
N ALA A 78 -28.26 -15.78 2.99
CA ALA A 78 -28.86 -17.10 3.20
C ALA A 78 -28.50 -18.10 2.09
N GLN A 79 -28.50 -17.65 0.82
CA GLN A 79 -28.14 -18.47 -0.33
C GLN A 79 -26.64 -18.85 -0.34
N GLN A 80 -25.75 -17.88 -0.12
CA GLN A 80 -24.30 -18.14 -0.05
C GLN A 80 -23.99 -19.14 1.07
N ARG A 81 -24.55 -18.92 2.27
CA ARG A 81 -24.38 -19.81 3.42
C ARG A 81 -24.85 -21.23 3.12
N GLN A 82 -26.03 -21.39 2.52
CA GLN A 82 -26.54 -22.72 2.14
C GLN A 82 -25.59 -23.42 1.15
N GLN A 83 -25.07 -22.71 0.14
CA GLN A 83 -24.15 -23.26 -0.84
C GLN A 83 -22.81 -23.66 -0.22
N VAL A 84 -22.24 -22.82 0.66
CA VAL A 84 -20.98 -23.10 1.35
C VAL A 84 -21.16 -24.28 2.30
N MET A 85 -22.22 -24.31 3.10
CA MET A 85 -22.51 -25.43 4.01
C MET A 85 -22.70 -26.75 3.28
N SER A 86 -23.19 -26.75 2.03
CA SER A 86 -23.32 -27.98 1.26
C SER A 86 -21.97 -28.52 0.74
N LEU A 87 -20.85 -27.86 1.01
CA LEU A 87 -19.50 -28.41 0.84
C LEU A 87 -19.02 -29.21 2.06
N ASN A 88 -19.59 -28.94 3.24
CA ASN A 88 -19.17 -29.56 4.49
C ASN A 88 -19.51 -31.05 4.50
N GLN A 89 -18.53 -31.87 4.85
CA GLN A 89 -18.68 -33.31 5.10
C GLN A 89 -18.92 -33.59 6.58
N THR A 90 -18.41 -32.73 7.46
CA THR A 90 -18.65 -32.78 8.91
C THR A 90 -19.16 -31.43 9.42
N PRO A 91 -19.95 -31.40 10.52
CA PRO A 91 -20.32 -30.15 11.15
C PRO A 91 -19.09 -29.30 11.48
N TYR A 92 -19.18 -27.99 11.22
CA TYR A 92 -18.11 -27.02 11.50
C TYR A 92 -16.75 -27.34 10.87
N GLN A 93 -16.75 -28.08 9.75
CA GLN A 93 -15.54 -28.31 8.97
C GLN A 93 -14.87 -26.99 8.59
N THR A 94 -13.56 -26.90 8.79
CA THR A 94 -12.75 -25.81 8.27
C THR A 94 -12.63 -25.91 6.76
N LEU A 95 -12.97 -24.83 6.09
CA LEU A 95 -12.86 -24.63 4.65
C LEU A 95 -11.75 -23.64 4.37
N TYR A 96 -11.14 -23.71 3.18
CA TYR A 96 -10.44 -22.55 2.64
C TYR A 96 -11.42 -21.71 1.84
N GLY A 97 -11.42 -20.39 2.03
CA GLY A 97 -12.32 -19.48 1.33
C GLY A 97 -11.64 -18.19 0.91
N GLU A 98 -12.05 -17.68 -0.24
CA GLU A 98 -11.70 -16.38 -0.81
C GLU A 98 -13.00 -15.60 -1.00
N PHE A 99 -13.21 -14.57 -0.19
CA PHE A 99 -14.44 -13.79 -0.13
C PHE A 99 -14.17 -12.33 -0.51
N ILE A 100 -15.10 -11.72 -1.23
CA ILE A 100 -15.05 -10.31 -1.60
C ILE A 100 -16.18 -9.59 -0.87
N GLY A 101 -15.86 -8.50 -0.19
CA GLY A 101 -16.81 -7.80 0.65
C GLY A 101 -16.18 -6.64 1.41
N HIS A 102 -16.87 -6.16 2.43
CA HIS A 102 -16.43 -5.04 3.26
C HIS A 102 -16.60 -5.34 4.75
N LEU A 103 -15.96 -4.52 5.58
CA LEU A 103 -16.05 -4.62 7.03
C LEU A 103 -17.08 -3.65 7.59
N GLU A 104 -17.78 -4.11 8.62
CA GLU A 104 -18.69 -3.29 9.42
C GLU A 104 -18.46 -3.57 10.92
N SER A 105 -18.71 -2.57 11.74
CA SER A 105 -18.65 -2.71 13.19
C SER A 105 -19.73 -3.68 13.68
N THR A 106 -19.39 -4.51 14.67
CA THR A 106 -20.32 -5.46 15.28
C THR A 106 -21.31 -4.73 16.19
N THR A 107 -22.43 -5.37 16.52
CA THR A 107 -23.40 -4.88 17.52
C THR A 107 -22.91 -5.16 18.94
N ALA A 108 -23.48 -4.47 19.93
CA ALA A 108 -23.22 -4.69 21.36
C ALA A 108 -23.53 -6.13 21.81
N GLU A 109 -24.48 -6.77 21.12
CA GLU A 109 -25.10 -8.03 21.49
C GLU A 109 -25.01 -9.05 20.33
N GLY A 110 -25.17 -10.33 20.66
CA GLY A 110 -25.15 -11.46 19.73
C GLY A 110 -23.76 -12.08 19.52
N PHE A 111 -23.70 -13.20 18.80
CA PHE A 111 -22.46 -13.97 18.59
C PHE A 111 -21.34 -13.17 17.89
N ALA A 112 -21.71 -12.16 17.09
CA ALA A 112 -20.73 -11.29 16.44
C ALA A 112 -20.07 -10.30 17.41
N ALA A 113 -20.60 -10.07 18.60
CA ALA A 113 -20.13 -9.02 19.52
C ALA A 113 -18.70 -9.26 20.06
N GLU A 114 -18.21 -10.51 20.00
CA GLU A 114 -16.86 -10.87 20.42
C GLU A 114 -15.78 -10.52 19.40
N TYR A 115 -16.18 -10.25 18.15
CA TYR A 115 -15.28 -9.94 17.04
C TYR A 115 -15.11 -8.43 16.87
N ASP A 116 -13.92 -8.02 16.45
CA ASP A 116 -13.62 -6.60 16.22
C ASP A 116 -14.39 -6.03 15.01
N ALA A 117 -14.79 -6.87 14.06
CA ALA A 117 -15.65 -6.53 12.93
C ALA A 117 -16.41 -7.74 12.37
N ARG A 118 -17.47 -7.46 11.60
CA ARG A 118 -18.10 -8.43 10.69
C ARG A 118 -17.63 -8.17 9.26
N PHE A 119 -17.29 -9.23 8.54
CA PHE A 119 -17.00 -9.19 7.11
C PHE A 119 -18.27 -9.54 6.33
N VAL A 120 -18.88 -8.54 5.70
CA VAL A 120 -20.11 -8.69 4.91
C VAL A 120 -19.73 -9.16 3.51
N VAL A 121 -20.07 -10.42 3.20
CA VAL A 121 -19.71 -11.03 1.93
C VAL A 121 -20.66 -10.56 0.84
N GLU A 122 -20.12 -9.83 -0.13
CA GLU A 122 -20.83 -9.47 -1.35
C GLU A 122 -20.73 -10.58 -2.39
N GLN A 123 -19.52 -11.13 -2.58
CA GLN A 123 -19.24 -12.18 -3.56
C GLN A 123 -18.33 -13.26 -2.97
N ILE A 124 -18.52 -14.50 -3.42
CA ILE A 124 -17.57 -15.59 -3.17
C ILE A 124 -16.66 -15.67 -4.38
N ASN A 125 -15.34 -15.63 -4.23
CA ASN A 125 -14.42 -15.88 -5.33
C ASN A 125 -14.15 -17.38 -5.48
N TYR A 126 -13.86 -18.05 -4.37
CA TYR A 126 -13.51 -19.47 -4.33
C TYR A 126 -13.70 -20.06 -2.93
N VAL A 127 -14.20 -21.29 -2.81
CA VAL A 127 -14.24 -22.05 -1.54
C VAL A 127 -13.89 -23.51 -1.81
N ASP A 128 -13.01 -24.09 -1.01
CA ASP A 128 -12.57 -25.49 -1.12
C ASP A 128 -12.66 -26.19 0.24
N ALA A 129 -13.35 -27.33 0.29
CA ALA A 129 -13.48 -28.17 1.48
C ALA A 129 -12.40 -29.24 1.61
N THR A 130 -11.65 -29.53 0.54
CA THR A 130 -10.71 -30.66 0.45
C THR A 130 -9.28 -30.28 0.80
N ARG A 131 -8.91 -29.03 0.54
CA ARG A 131 -7.54 -28.52 0.70
C ARG A 131 -7.59 -27.35 1.66
N GLN A 132 -7.33 -27.62 2.93
CA GLN A 132 -7.46 -26.65 4.03
C GLN A 132 -6.22 -25.74 4.17
N GLN A 133 -5.05 -26.21 3.73
CA GLN A 133 -3.78 -25.46 3.78
C GLN A 133 -3.50 -24.79 2.43
N GLN A 134 -4.35 -23.83 2.06
CA GLN A 134 -4.15 -23.03 0.83
C GLN A 134 -3.60 -21.62 1.09
N CYS A 135 -3.34 -21.26 2.35
CA CYS A 135 -2.79 -19.94 2.68
C CYS A 135 -1.37 -19.70 2.14
N ASP A 136 -0.60 -20.76 1.90
CA ASP A 136 0.76 -20.67 1.34
C ASP A 136 0.77 -20.67 -0.21
N GLN A 137 -0.39 -20.52 -0.84
CA GLN A 137 -0.47 -20.56 -2.29
C GLN A 137 0.08 -19.29 -2.93
N ALA A 138 0.79 -19.48 -4.04
CA ALA A 138 1.23 -18.37 -4.88
C ALA A 138 0.05 -17.50 -5.31
N LYS A 139 0.33 -16.21 -5.54
CA LYS A 139 -0.63 -15.28 -6.15
C LYS A 139 -1.07 -15.85 -7.51
N ARG A 140 -2.38 -15.98 -7.68
CA ARG A 140 -3.02 -16.54 -8.87
C ARG A 140 -3.73 -15.43 -9.62
N PRO A 141 -3.49 -15.30 -10.93
CA PRO A 141 -4.29 -14.42 -11.75
C PRO A 141 -5.72 -14.95 -11.89
N THR A 142 -6.57 -14.15 -12.53
CA THR A 142 -7.88 -14.62 -12.98
C THR A 142 -7.71 -15.88 -13.83
N ARG A 143 -8.60 -16.85 -13.68
CA ARG A 143 -8.62 -18.10 -14.46
C ARG A 143 -10.03 -18.50 -14.81
N ALA A 144 -10.19 -19.16 -15.95
CA ALA A 144 -11.45 -19.79 -16.36
C ALA A 144 -11.17 -21.19 -16.87
N PHE A 145 -12.07 -22.14 -16.65
CA PHE A 145 -11.86 -23.54 -17.01
C PHE A 145 -13.18 -24.30 -17.04
N GLY A 146 -13.23 -25.40 -17.77
CA GLY A 146 -14.39 -26.29 -17.83
C GLY A 146 -14.00 -27.70 -18.23
N ASN A 147 -14.92 -28.65 -18.03
CA ASN A 147 -14.64 -30.09 -18.13
C ASN A 147 -15.30 -30.77 -19.33
N GLN A 148 -16.18 -30.08 -20.07
CA GLN A 148 -16.89 -30.64 -21.22
C GLN A 148 -16.93 -29.62 -22.39
N PRO A 149 -15.92 -29.61 -23.28
CA PRO A 149 -14.66 -30.38 -23.23
C PRO A 149 -13.72 -29.87 -22.11
N ASP A 150 -12.60 -30.55 -21.85
CA ASP A 150 -11.61 -30.08 -20.87
C ASP A 150 -10.79 -28.90 -21.44
N TRP A 151 -10.91 -27.73 -20.82
CA TRP A 151 -10.26 -26.50 -21.25
C TRP A 151 -9.89 -25.61 -20.06
N SER A 152 -8.86 -24.78 -20.26
CA SER A 152 -8.45 -23.76 -19.29
C SER A 152 -7.91 -22.51 -19.95
N LEU A 153 -8.11 -21.39 -19.26
CA LEU A 153 -7.58 -20.07 -19.55
C LEU A 153 -6.87 -19.54 -18.32
N SER A 154 -5.63 -19.09 -18.50
CA SER A 154 -4.88 -18.32 -17.51
C SER A 154 -4.64 -16.92 -18.04
N PHE A 155 -4.90 -15.90 -17.21
CA PHE A 155 -4.70 -14.51 -17.58
C PHE A 155 -3.24 -14.09 -17.35
N ASN A 156 -2.65 -13.46 -18.37
CA ASN A 156 -1.44 -12.64 -18.24
C ASN A 156 -1.84 -11.16 -18.36
N ARG A 157 -0.86 -10.25 -18.49
CA ARG A 157 -1.11 -8.80 -18.53
C ARG A 157 -2.01 -8.40 -19.71
N ASP A 158 -1.64 -8.82 -20.92
CA ASP A 158 -2.30 -8.37 -22.17
C ASP A 158 -2.86 -9.53 -23.02
N ASN A 159 -2.68 -10.77 -22.57
CA ASN A 159 -3.12 -11.97 -23.29
C ASN A 159 -3.60 -13.08 -22.35
N LEU A 160 -4.23 -14.09 -22.94
CA LEU A 160 -4.70 -15.29 -22.27
C LEU A 160 -3.99 -16.52 -22.83
N THR A 161 -3.53 -17.39 -21.94
CA THR A 161 -3.03 -18.71 -22.34
C THR A 161 -4.20 -19.69 -22.36
N PHE A 162 -4.59 -20.15 -23.55
CA PHE A 162 -5.64 -21.14 -23.76
C PHE A 162 -5.07 -22.54 -23.94
N THR A 163 -5.61 -23.48 -23.16
CA THR A 163 -5.24 -24.89 -23.21
C THR A 163 -6.50 -25.73 -23.34
N GLN A 164 -6.49 -26.69 -24.26
CA GLN A 164 -7.57 -27.65 -24.45
C GLN A 164 -6.98 -29.05 -24.63
N ALA A 165 -7.58 -30.04 -23.98
CA ALA A 165 -7.11 -31.41 -24.03
C ALA A 165 -6.98 -31.91 -25.49
N GLY A 166 -5.80 -32.45 -25.83
CA GLY A 166 -5.50 -32.98 -27.16
C GLY A 166 -5.15 -31.92 -28.21
N THR A 167 -4.94 -30.65 -27.83
CA THR A 167 -4.55 -29.57 -28.76
C THR A 167 -3.34 -28.79 -28.23
N PRO A 168 -2.51 -28.19 -29.11
CA PRO A 168 -1.43 -27.30 -28.67
C PRO A 168 -1.97 -26.07 -27.92
N THR A 169 -1.22 -25.59 -26.94
CA THR A 169 -1.50 -24.33 -26.23
C THR A 169 -1.50 -23.16 -27.21
N ARG A 170 -2.47 -22.25 -27.03
CA ARG A 170 -2.64 -21.05 -27.86
C ARG A 170 -2.61 -19.79 -27.00
N VAL A 171 -2.06 -18.72 -27.52
CA VAL A 171 -2.11 -17.39 -26.89
C VAL A 171 -3.20 -16.58 -27.58
N LEU A 172 -4.10 -16.00 -26.79
CA LEU A 172 -5.22 -15.18 -27.26
C LEU A 172 -5.03 -13.75 -26.75
N ASP A 173 -4.81 -12.82 -27.67
CA ASP A 173 -4.64 -11.41 -27.30
C ASP A 173 -5.97 -10.78 -26.92
N ILE A 174 -5.94 -9.90 -25.91
CA ILE A 174 -7.11 -9.15 -25.47
C ILE A 174 -7.17 -7.83 -26.25
N GLU A 175 -8.13 -7.72 -27.16
CA GLU A 175 -8.32 -6.50 -27.97
C GLU A 175 -9.07 -5.41 -27.19
N ARG A 176 -10.02 -5.83 -26.35
CA ARG A 176 -10.84 -4.92 -25.54
C ARG A 176 -11.33 -5.61 -24.28
N SER A 177 -11.39 -4.86 -23.19
CA SER A 177 -12.01 -5.30 -21.93
C SER A 177 -13.12 -4.33 -21.51
N GLN A 178 -14.21 -4.88 -21.00
CA GLN A 178 -15.26 -4.15 -20.28
C GLN A 178 -15.51 -4.86 -18.95
N LEU A 179 -15.16 -4.20 -17.85
CA LEU A 179 -15.18 -4.79 -16.52
C LEU A 179 -16.20 -4.06 -15.65
N SER A 180 -17.01 -4.83 -14.94
CA SER A 180 -17.88 -4.36 -13.86
C SER A 180 -17.81 -5.35 -12.68
N PRO A 181 -18.33 -4.98 -11.49
CA PRO A 181 -18.29 -5.87 -10.33
C PRO A 181 -18.93 -7.24 -10.58
N ARG A 182 -19.96 -7.32 -11.43
CA ARG A 182 -20.74 -8.55 -11.67
C ARG A 182 -20.53 -9.19 -13.04
N LYS A 183 -19.77 -8.55 -13.93
CA LYS A 183 -19.58 -9.00 -15.31
C LYS A 183 -18.21 -8.55 -15.84
N ARG A 184 -17.46 -9.48 -16.45
CA ARG A 184 -16.20 -9.19 -17.14
C ARG A 184 -16.28 -9.70 -18.56
N ASP A 185 -16.08 -8.81 -19.52
CA ASP A 185 -16.30 -9.06 -20.93
C ASP A 185 -15.02 -8.74 -21.71
N TYR A 186 -14.42 -9.76 -22.30
CA TYR A 186 -13.14 -9.64 -23.02
C TYR A 186 -13.36 -9.99 -24.48
N GLN A 187 -13.07 -9.05 -25.36
CA GLN A 187 -12.96 -9.28 -26.79
C GLN A 187 -11.56 -9.79 -27.08
N LEU A 188 -11.46 -10.94 -27.73
CA LEU A 188 -10.19 -11.61 -28.05
C LEU A 188 -9.97 -11.58 -29.57
N SER A 189 -8.72 -11.71 -29.99
CA SER A 189 -8.33 -11.72 -31.42
C SER A 189 -9.09 -12.74 -32.28
N SER A 190 -9.54 -13.84 -31.68
CA SER A 190 -10.27 -14.91 -32.37
C SER A 190 -11.53 -15.35 -31.62
N GLY A 191 -12.11 -14.49 -30.77
CA GLY A 191 -13.20 -14.90 -29.89
C GLY A 191 -13.67 -13.88 -28.87
N ARG A 192 -14.38 -14.37 -27.86
CA ARG A 192 -14.87 -13.58 -26.72
C ARG A 192 -14.92 -14.43 -25.46
N LEU A 193 -14.48 -13.87 -24.35
CA LEU A 193 -14.65 -14.46 -23.02
C LEU A 193 -15.60 -13.61 -22.19
N LEU A 194 -16.67 -14.22 -21.71
CA LEU A 194 -17.62 -13.62 -20.80
C LEU A 194 -17.56 -14.33 -19.44
N LEU A 195 -17.26 -13.58 -18.39
CA LEU A 195 -17.39 -14.01 -17.00
C LEU A 195 -18.59 -13.30 -16.37
N THR A 196 -19.48 -14.07 -15.76
CA THR A 196 -20.65 -13.55 -15.03
C THR A 196 -20.59 -14.02 -13.58
N GLU A 197 -20.82 -13.10 -12.65
CA GLU A 197 -20.92 -13.43 -11.23
C GLU A 197 -22.11 -14.36 -11.01
N ASN A 198 -21.80 -15.62 -10.71
CA ASN A 198 -22.77 -16.65 -10.42
C ASN A 198 -22.01 -17.87 -9.90
N LEU A 199 -22.43 -18.41 -8.75
CA LEU A 199 -21.79 -19.59 -8.18
C LEU A 199 -21.77 -20.75 -9.19
N CYS A 200 -20.58 -21.28 -9.39
CA CYS A 200 -20.29 -22.36 -10.30
C CYS A 200 -19.68 -23.52 -9.51
N ARG A 201 -20.22 -24.73 -9.70
CA ARG A 201 -19.69 -25.96 -9.13
C ARG A 201 -19.05 -26.76 -10.24
N ASP A 202 -17.83 -27.23 -9.99
CA ASP A 202 -17.22 -28.26 -10.80
C ASP A 202 -17.51 -29.62 -10.16
N ALA A 203 -18.21 -30.51 -10.86
CA ALA A 203 -18.59 -31.83 -10.33
C ALA A 203 -17.41 -32.71 -9.88
N LYS A 204 -16.19 -32.44 -10.38
CA LYS A 204 -14.98 -33.19 -10.01
C LYS A 204 -14.36 -32.74 -8.68
N ASN A 205 -14.58 -31.50 -8.27
CA ASN A 205 -13.91 -30.89 -7.14
C ASN A 205 -14.97 -30.46 -6.11
N ASN A 206 -14.84 -30.85 -4.84
CA ASN A 206 -15.76 -30.38 -3.78
C ASN A 206 -15.44 -28.92 -3.40
N ALA A 207 -15.65 -28.03 -4.38
CA ALA A 207 -15.31 -26.62 -4.34
C ALA A 207 -16.38 -25.77 -5.04
N LEU A 208 -16.49 -24.52 -4.61
CA LEU A 208 -17.33 -23.48 -5.20
C LEU A 208 -16.46 -22.43 -5.86
N TYR A 209 -16.86 -22.00 -7.05
CA TYR A 209 -16.22 -20.92 -7.80
C TYR A 209 -17.20 -19.76 -7.97
N GLY A 210 -16.72 -18.53 -7.87
CA GLY A 210 -17.55 -17.33 -7.87
C GLY A 210 -18.20 -16.96 -9.20
N TRP A 211 -17.63 -17.47 -10.30
CA TRP A 211 -17.94 -17.00 -11.63
C TRP A 211 -18.27 -18.16 -12.55
N LYS A 212 -19.22 -17.90 -13.46
CA LYS A 212 -19.45 -18.72 -14.65
C LYS A 212 -18.69 -18.12 -15.82
N ALA A 213 -18.05 -18.97 -16.60
CA ALA A 213 -17.29 -18.60 -17.78
C ALA A 213 -17.96 -19.14 -19.05
N THR A 214 -18.06 -18.29 -20.06
CA THR A 214 -18.45 -18.64 -21.42
C THR A 214 -17.39 -18.09 -22.37
N LEU A 215 -16.61 -18.97 -22.97
CA LEU A 215 -15.62 -18.65 -23.99
C LEU A 215 -16.19 -19.05 -25.36
N THR A 216 -16.24 -18.13 -26.30
CA THR A 216 -16.51 -18.42 -27.71
C THR A 216 -15.21 -18.25 -28.50
N GLN A 217 -14.72 -19.32 -29.09
CA GLN A 217 -13.45 -19.38 -29.81
C GLN A 217 -13.65 -20.19 -31.08
N ASP A 218 -13.31 -19.64 -32.25
CA ASP A 218 -13.44 -20.33 -33.55
C ASP A 218 -14.85 -20.92 -33.80
N LYS A 219 -15.90 -20.17 -33.44
CA LYS A 219 -17.33 -20.57 -33.47
C LYS A 219 -17.73 -21.71 -32.51
N THR A 220 -16.81 -22.18 -31.67
CA THR A 220 -17.08 -23.15 -30.62
C THR A 220 -17.30 -22.44 -29.29
N THR A 221 -18.31 -22.87 -28.52
CA THR A 221 -18.60 -22.30 -27.21
C THR A 221 -18.21 -23.29 -26.11
N PHE A 222 -17.42 -22.79 -25.16
CA PHE A 222 -16.94 -23.51 -24.00
C PHE A 222 -17.56 -22.89 -22.75
N ASN A 223 -18.20 -23.72 -21.92
CA ASN A 223 -18.77 -23.29 -20.64
C ASN A 223 -17.96 -23.87 -19.49
N GLY A 224 -17.92 -23.14 -18.39
CA GLY A 224 -17.14 -23.54 -17.23
C GLY A 224 -17.27 -22.60 -16.04
N CYS A 225 -16.35 -22.76 -15.10
CA CYS A 225 -16.21 -21.91 -13.92
C CYS A 225 -15.02 -20.96 -14.07
N ALA A 226 -15.00 -19.91 -13.26
CA ALA A 226 -13.88 -18.99 -13.18
C ALA A 226 -13.67 -18.47 -11.74
N THR A 227 -12.46 -17.99 -11.51
CA THR A 227 -12.11 -17.19 -10.34
C THR A 227 -11.42 -15.91 -10.80
N THR A 228 -11.61 -14.83 -10.06
CA THR A 228 -10.78 -13.64 -10.20
C THR A 228 -9.47 -13.82 -9.43
N SER A 229 -8.54 -12.89 -9.64
CA SER A 229 -7.25 -12.87 -8.94
C SER A 229 -7.44 -13.00 -7.43
N ASN A 230 -6.66 -13.86 -6.77
CA ASN A 230 -6.71 -14.02 -5.32
C ASN A 230 -5.85 -12.98 -4.56
N VAL A 231 -5.74 -11.78 -5.13
CA VAL A 231 -4.89 -10.71 -4.59
C VAL A 231 -5.79 -9.56 -4.16
N ASP A 232 -5.62 -9.12 -2.92
CA ASP A 232 -6.25 -7.89 -2.46
C ASP A 232 -5.62 -6.67 -3.16
N ALA A 233 -6.45 -5.88 -3.85
CA ALA A 233 -6.04 -4.67 -4.53
C ALA A 233 -5.66 -3.54 -3.55
N THR A 234 -6.09 -3.63 -2.29
CA THR A 234 -5.88 -2.58 -1.28
C THR A 234 -4.60 -2.78 -0.45
N ALA A 235 -3.89 -3.90 -0.63
CA ALA A 235 -2.69 -4.25 0.13
C ALA A 235 -1.59 -3.16 0.17
N SER A 236 -1.56 -2.23 -0.80
CA SER A 236 -0.66 -1.07 -0.80
C SER A 236 -0.92 -0.03 0.31
N TRP A 237 -2.04 -0.16 1.02
CA TRP A 237 -2.36 0.65 2.19
C TRP A 237 -1.76 0.09 3.48
N SER A 238 -1.49 -1.21 3.52
CA SER A 238 -0.89 -1.86 4.69
C SER A 238 0.51 -1.30 4.99
N GLY A 239 0.83 -1.20 6.27
CA GLY A 239 2.10 -0.67 6.75
C GLY A 239 1.97 -0.02 8.12
N LEU A 240 3.11 0.34 8.70
CA LEU A 240 3.17 1.15 9.91
C LEU A 240 3.25 2.62 9.50
N TYR A 241 2.48 3.47 10.17
CA TYR A 241 2.46 4.92 9.97
C TYR A 241 2.62 5.61 11.33
N THR A 242 3.48 6.62 11.41
CA THR A 242 3.87 7.26 12.66
C THR A 242 3.77 8.77 12.58
N ALA A 243 3.47 9.39 13.72
CA ALA A 243 3.61 10.81 13.94
C ALA A 243 4.27 11.07 15.30
N THR A 244 5.13 12.07 15.36
CA THR A 244 5.68 12.62 16.61
C THR A 244 5.18 14.05 16.76
N SER A 245 4.70 14.41 17.94
CA SER A 245 4.23 15.78 18.18
C SER A 245 5.38 16.77 18.17
N THR A 246 5.15 17.91 17.52
CA THR A 246 6.08 19.05 17.51
C THR A 246 5.89 19.98 18.71
N GLN A 247 4.82 19.79 19.50
CA GLN A 247 4.46 20.64 20.64
C GLN A 247 4.59 19.92 21.99
N SER A 248 4.42 18.61 22.00
CA SER A 248 4.50 17.77 23.20
C SER A 248 5.68 16.82 23.06
N ALA A 249 6.80 17.19 23.66
CA ALA A 249 8.01 16.37 23.65
C ALA A 249 7.70 14.97 24.20
N GLY A 250 8.04 13.94 23.42
CA GLY A 250 7.84 12.53 23.79
C GLY A 250 6.42 11.99 23.59
N PHE A 251 5.51 12.72 22.94
CA PHE A 251 4.26 12.16 22.43
C PHE A 251 4.42 11.64 20.99
N SER A 252 4.05 10.38 20.74
CA SER A 252 3.98 9.81 19.39
C SER A 252 2.78 8.90 19.19
N VAL A 253 2.33 8.82 17.94
CA VAL A 253 1.21 7.99 17.47
C VAL A 253 1.74 7.01 16.44
N HIS A 254 1.39 5.73 16.57
CA HIS A 254 1.77 4.66 15.65
C HIS A 254 0.49 3.95 15.20
N LEU A 255 0.12 4.08 13.94
CA LEU A 255 -0.99 3.39 13.29
C LEU A 255 -0.43 2.24 12.45
N GLU A 256 -0.76 1.01 12.81
CA GLU A 256 -0.43 -0.18 12.03
C GLU A 256 -1.68 -0.62 11.25
N LEU A 257 -1.58 -0.64 9.92
CA LEU A 257 -2.59 -1.17 9.01
C LEU A 257 -2.10 -2.53 8.51
N LYS A 258 -2.72 -3.63 8.95
CA LYS A 258 -2.25 -4.98 8.62
C LYS A 258 -2.91 -5.51 7.35
N ALA A 259 -2.25 -6.47 6.69
CA ALA A 259 -2.73 -7.08 5.44
C ALA A 259 -4.03 -7.91 5.63
N ASP A 260 -4.37 -8.26 6.87
CA ASP A 260 -5.62 -8.89 7.24
C ASP A 260 -6.78 -7.90 7.45
N HIS A 261 -6.57 -6.61 7.14
CA HIS A 261 -7.50 -5.51 7.39
C HIS A 261 -7.75 -5.16 8.86
N SER A 262 -6.99 -5.72 9.79
CA SER A 262 -6.97 -5.24 11.17
C SER A 262 -6.12 -3.98 11.30
N ALA A 263 -6.50 -3.11 12.22
CA ALA A 263 -5.82 -1.86 12.51
C ALA A 263 -5.51 -1.77 13.99
N GLN A 264 -4.35 -1.18 14.32
CA GLN A 264 -3.97 -0.92 15.69
C GLN A 264 -3.37 0.48 15.80
N THR A 265 -3.85 1.28 16.74
CA THR A 265 -3.23 2.58 17.07
C THR A 265 -2.57 2.51 18.43
N ARG A 266 -1.32 2.93 18.51
CA ARG A 266 -0.54 3.02 19.75
C ARG A 266 -0.14 4.46 20.01
N TYR A 267 -0.50 4.97 21.18
CA TYR A 267 -0.09 6.29 21.65
C TYR A 267 0.97 6.11 22.73
N LEU A 268 2.10 6.79 22.55
CA LEU A 268 3.21 6.80 23.49
C LEU A 268 3.33 8.20 24.06
N TYR A 269 3.36 8.31 25.38
CA TYR A 269 3.59 9.56 26.12
C TYR A 269 4.88 9.44 26.92
N ALA A 270 5.60 10.55 27.10
CA ALA A 270 6.89 10.58 27.77
C ALA A 270 6.86 10.10 29.23
N ASP A 271 5.69 10.23 29.87
CA ASP A 271 5.44 10.00 31.28
C ASP A 271 4.66 8.71 31.58
N GLN A 272 4.32 7.92 30.56
CA GLN A 272 3.58 6.67 30.72
C GLN A 272 4.47 5.45 30.46
N GLU A 273 4.55 4.55 31.44
CA GLU A 273 5.25 3.26 31.31
C GLU A 273 4.62 2.33 30.26
N ARG A 274 3.32 2.49 29.99
CA ARG A 274 2.58 1.66 29.03
C ARG A 274 1.87 2.51 27.98
N PRO A 275 1.94 2.12 26.70
CA PRO A 275 1.22 2.82 25.67
C PRO A 275 -0.29 2.64 25.81
N LEU A 276 -1.02 3.61 25.26
CA LEU A 276 -2.46 3.49 25.04
C LEU A 276 -2.73 2.79 23.71
N LEU A 277 -3.51 1.71 23.76
CA LEU A 277 -3.75 0.82 22.62
C LEU A 277 -5.21 0.86 22.20
N GLU A 278 -5.41 1.08 20.90
CA GLU A 278 -6.68 0.94 20.20
C GLU A 278 -6.57 -0.21 19.19
N HIS A 279 -7.63 -1.02 19.08
CA HIS A 279 -7.74 -2.11 18.12
C HIS A 279 -9.02 -1.96 17.29
N GLY A 280 -8.96 -2.32 16.03
CA GLY A 280 -10.11 -2.37 15.14
C GLY A 280 -9.72 -2.78 13.72
N TYR A 281 -10.23 -2.08 12.72
CA TYR A 281 -10.05 -2.44 11.31
C TYR A 281 -9.88 -1.23 10.40
N TRP A 282 -9.44 -1.50 9.17
CA TRP A 282 -9.35 -0.49 8.11
C TRP A 282 -9.86 -1.01 6.77
N GLN A 283 -10.36 -0.10 5.93
CA GLN A 283 -10.82 -0.42 4.58
C GLN A 283 -10.76 0.80 3.65
N GLN A 284 -10.62 0.55 2.35
CA GLN A 284 -10.57 1.60 1.35
C GLN A 284 -11.96 2.17 1.06
N LEU A 285 -12.08 3.50 0.92
CA LEU A 285 -13.31 4.18 0.51
C LEU A 285 -13.26 4.59 -0.97
N ASN A 286 -12.08 5.06 -1.39
CA ASN A 286 -11.77 5.44 -2.77
C ASN A 286 -10.23 5.40 -2.98
N PRO A 287 -9.71 5.69 -4.19
CA PRO A 287 -8.27 5.60 -4.47
C PRO A 287 -7.35 6.39 -3.53
N ASN A 288 -7.87 7.44 -2.88
CA ASN A 288 -7.08 8.34 -2.04
C ASN A 288 -7.49 8.32 -0.56
N GLN A 289 -8.54 7.60 -0.17
CA GLN A 289 -9.05 7.61 1.20
C GLN A 289 -9.29 6.21 1.75
N ILE A 290 -8.94 6.04 3.02
CA ILE A 290 -9.28 4.87 3.83
C ILE A 290 -10.09 5.29 5.05
N GLN A 291 -10.96 4.39 5.49
CA GLN A 291 -11.62 4.45 6.78
C GLN A 291 -10.81 3.59 7.76
N VAL A 292 -10.57 4.13 8.95
CA VAL A 292 -10.01 3.40 10.08
C VAL A 292 -11.01 3.48 11.22
N VAL A 293 -11.47 2.32 11.68
CA VAL A 293 -12.45 2.20 12.76
C VAL A 293 -11.81 1.43 13.91
N MET A 294 -11.65 2.08 15.06
CA MET A 294 -11.23 1.42 16.29
C MET A 294 -12.46 0.99 17.05
N THR A 295 -12.51 -0.24 17.53
CA THR A 295 -13.67 -0.81 18.26
C THR A 295 -13.37 -1.09 19.72
N ARG A 296 -12.09 -1.17 20.08
CA ARG A 296 -11.61 -1.34 21.45
C ARG A 296 -10.55 -0.30 21.79
N HIS A 297 -10.62 0.23 23.00
CA HIS A 297 -9.67 1.17 23.59
C HIS A 297 -9.29 0.68 24.99
N GLN A 298 -8.03 0.33 25.19
CA GLN A 298 -7.54 -0.30 26.44
C GLN A 298 -8.40 -1.51 26.88
N GLY A 299 -8.84 -2.32 25.89
CA GLY A 299 -9.69 -3.49 26.10
C GLY A 299 -11.17 -3.20 26.32
N GLN A 300 -11.57 -1.92 26.48
CA GLN A 300 -12.98 -1.53 26.60
C GLN A 300 -13.57 -1.20 25.23
N ARG A 301 -14.86 -1.49 25.06
CA ARG A 301 -15.56 -1.20 23.81
C ARG A 301 -15.80 0.29 23.66
N LEU A 302 -15.19 0.88 22.63
CA LEU A 302 -15.38 2.28 22.24
C LEU A 302 -15.17 2.35 20.73
N VAL A 303 -16.22 2.74 20.00
CA VAL A 303 -16.14 2.87 18.54
C VAL A 303 -15.71 4.29 18.20
N THR A 304 -14.55 4.39 17.58
CA THR A 304 -14.07 5.64 16.98
C THR A 304 -13.77 5.44 15.50
N GLU A 305 -13.97 6.49 14.72
CA GLU A 305 -13.88 6.44 13.26
C GLU A 305 -13.07 7.64 12.76
N ARG A 306 -12.06 7.37 11.93
CA ARG A 306 -11.21 8.38 11.29
C ARG A 306 -11.16 8.08 9.79
N ILE A 307 -11.28 9.12 8.97
CA ILE A 307 -11.03 9.02 7.52
C ILE A 307 -9.66 9.62 7.25
N PHE A 308 -8.76 8.80 6.71
CA PHE A 308 -7.42 9.24 6.31
C PHE A 308 -7.38 9.45 4.80
N THR A 309 -6.91 10.63 4.39
CA THR A 309 -6.62 10.96 2.99
C THR A 309 -5.13 10.82 2.73
N ARG A 310 -4.76 10.09 1.68
CA ARG A 310 -3.38 9.90 1.26
C ARG A 310 -2.91 11.06 0.40
N THR A 311 -1.84 11.72 0.84
CA THR A 311 -1.15 12.78 0.08
C THR A 311 0.31 12.38 -0.09
N GLY A 312 0.68 11.94 -1.28
CA GLY A 312 1.96 11.25 -1.48
C GLY A 312 1.99 9.95 -0.67
N SER A 313 2.95 9.83 0.25
CA SER A 313 3.05 8.68 1.17
C SER A 313 2.37 8.91 2.53
N GLN A 314 1.96 10.14 2.84
CA GLN A 314 1.39 10.52 4.13
C GLN A 314 -0.09 10.19 4.22
N LEU A 315 -0.57 9.89 5.42
CA LEU A 315 -1.98 9.76 5.75
C LEU A 315 -2.40 10.94 6.63
N LYS A 316 -3.43 11.67 6.23
CA LYS A 316 -3.96 12.80 7.01
C LYS A 316 -5.42 12.57 7.39
N ALA A 317 -5.73 12.70 8.67
CA ALA A 317 -7.09 12.80 9.18
C ALA A 317 -7.30 14.16 9.87
N GLU A 318 -8.37 14.87 9.53
CA GLU A 318 -8.67 16.18 10.14
C GLU A 318 -9.72 16.10 11.24
N GLN A 319 -10.48 15.01 11.25
CA GLN A 319 -11.61 14.79 12.14
C GLN A 319 -11.62 13.35 12.63
N GLU A 320 -12.23 13.17 13.78
CA GLU A 320 -12.54 11.88 14.37
C GLU A 320 -14.00 11.87 14.81
N LYS A 321 -14.67 10.75 14.66
CA LYS A 321 -16.02 10.52 15.15
C LYS A 321 -15.97 9.54 16.31
N VAL A 322 -16.54 9.93 17.45
CA VAL A 322 -16.65 9.09 18.65
C VAL A 322 -18.14 8.88 18.92
N GLY A 323 -18.61 7.64 18.80
CA GLY A 323 -20.05 7.36 18.78
C GLY A 323 -20.76 8.08 17.62
N SER A 324 -21.66 9.01 17.94
CA SER A 324 -22.42 9.79 16.94
C SER A 324 -21.87 11.21 16.70
N VAL A 325 -20.85 11.64 17.45
CA VAL A 325 -20.36 13.02 17.44
C VAL A 325 -19.04 13.10 16.68
N VAL A 326 -18.93 14.08 15.77
CA VAL A 326 -17.72 14.36 14.99
C VAL A 326 -16.96 15.51 15.65
N TYR A 327 -15.66 15.31 15.90
CA TYR A 327 -14.75 16.25 16.51
C TYR A 327 -13.62 16.61 15.53
N PRO A 328 -13.18 17.88 15.46
CA PRO A 328 -11.93 18.22 14.80
C PRO A 328 -10.75 17.67 15.61
N ILE A 329 -9.77 17.09 14.92
CA ILE A 329 -8.49 16.74 15.53
C ILE A 329 -7.68 18.04 15.67
N ALA A 330 -7.08 18.26 16.85
CA ALA A 330 -6.38 19.49 17.17
C ALA A 330 -5.25 19.80 16.15
N GLN A 331 -4.88 21.09 16.06
CA GLN A 331 -3.68 21.56 15.34
C GLN A 331 -3.65 21.23 13.83
N GLY A 332 -4.82 21.14 13.19
CA GLY A 332 -4.93 20.92 11.74
C GLY A 332 -4.94 19.45 11.32
N GLY A 333 -5.07 18.54 12.28
CA GLY A 333 -5.26 17.11 12.04
C GLY A 333 -4.10 16.23 12.51
N LEU A 334 -4.29 14.93 12.35
CA LEU A 334 -3.28 13.89 12.52
C LEU A 334 -2.66 13.59 11.16
N VAL A 335 -1.40 13.97 10.97
CA VAL A 335 -0.60 13.61 9.78
C VAL A 335 0.37 12.51 10.17
N LEU A 336 0.17 11.32 9.62
CA LEU A 336 1.02 10.16 9.80
C LEU A 336 1.91 9.96 8.57
N TYR A 337 3.16 9.62 8.82
CA TYR A 337 4.15 9.29 7.81
C TYR A 337 4.37 7.79 7.85
N PRO A 338 4.59 7.09 6.73
CA PRO A 338 4.91 5.68 6.80
C PRO A 338 6.18 5.54 7.65
N ALA A 339 6.09 4.81 8.76
CA ALA A 339 7.25 4.16 9.33
C ALA A 339 7.60 3.13 8.29
N LYS A 340 8.51 3.54 7.41
CA LYS A 340 8.79 2.81 6.20
C LYS A 340 9.11 1.34 6.59
N VAL A 341 8.77 0.42 5.70
CA VAL A 341 8.99 -1.02 5.84
C VAL A 341 10.18 -1.34 4.95
N SER A 342 11.28 -1.80 5.53
CA SER A 342 12.31 -2.52 4.81
C SER A 342 11.62 -3.68 4.08
N SER A 343 11.58 -3.60 2.76
CA SER A 343 10.97 -4.63 1.91
C SER A 343 11.91 -5.83 1.83
N ASN A 344 11.94 -6.60 2.92
CA ASN A 344 12.23 -8.02 3.02
C ASN A 344 12.18 -8.37 4.52
N ILE A 345 11.00 -8.78 4.98
CA ILE A 345 10.89 -9.66 6.15
C ILE A 345 10.23 -10.94 5.63
N ALA A 346 10.97 -11.87 5.00
CA ALA A 346 11.60 -12.95 5.74
C ALA A 346 12.10 -12.48 7.11
N VAL A 347 11.47 -12.99 8.18
CA VAL A 347 12.06 -12.91 9.52
C VAL A 347 13.38 -13.66 9.45
N GLU A 348 14.43 -12.97 9.03
CA GLU A 348 15.79 -13.29 9.40
C GLU A 348 16.23 -12.21 10.39
N PRO A 349 16.87 -12.62 11.49
CA PRO A 349 17.31 -11.70 12.52
C PRO A 349 18.30 -10.70 11.93
N ASP A 350 18.27 -9.50 12.50
CA ASP A 350 19.26 -8.44 12.38
C ASP A 350 20.68 -9.03 12.25
N THR A 351 21.15 -9.18 11.02
CA THR A 351 22.51 -9.66 10.73
C THR A 351 23.28 -8.47 10.22
N GLU A 352 24.07 -7.89 11.12
CA GLU A 352 25.10 -6.92 10.77
C GLU A 352 25.99 -7.52 9.66
N GLN A 353 25.88 -7.01 8.43
CA GLN A 353 26.68 -7.50 7.31
C GLN A 353 28.00 -6.71 7.23
N PRO A 354 29.17 -7.37 7.39
CA PRO A 354 30.46 -6.72 7.20
C PRO A 354 30.65 -6.32 5.74
N VAL A 355 31.08 -5.08 5.50
CA VAL A 355 31.34 -4.54 4.16
C VAL A 355 32.84 -4.55 3.89
N ALA A 356 33.24 -5.12 2.74
CA ALA A 356 34.60 -4.98 2.23
C ALA A 356 34.79 -3.56 1.65
N LEU A 357 35.21 -2.62 2.50
CA LEU A 357 35.59 -1.25 2.10
C LEU A 357 37.10 -1.17 1.79
N PRO A 358 37.54 -0.25 0.92
CA PRO A 358 38.96 0.06 0.77
C PRO A 358 39.56 0.48 2.12
N SER A 359 40.83 0.12 2.38
CA SER A 359 41.48 0.29 3.69
C SER A 359 41.57 1.76 4.15
N SER A 360 41.57 2.72 3.23
CA SER A 360 41.40 4.15 3.53
C SER A 360 41.13 4.97 2.26
N SER A 361 40.17 5.90 2.30
CA SER A 361 39.92 6.84 1.20
C SER A 361 39.32 8.15 1.74
N ASP A 362 39.96 9.29 1.45
CA ASP A 362 39.49 10.61 1.85
C ASP A 362 38.78 11.28 0.66
N ILE A 363 37.48 11.56 0.79
CA ILE A 363 36.63 12.15 -0.24
C ILE A 363 36.25 13.57 0.21
N ASN A 364 36.76 14.57 -0.52
CA ASN A 364 36.48 15.97 -0.24
C ASN A 364 35.11 16.39 -0.78
N ALA A 365 34.52 17.41 -0.17
CA ALA A 365 33.32 18.04 -0.69
C ALA A 365 33.67 19.12 -1.72
N SER A 366 32.77 19.37 -2.64
CA SER A 366 32.86 20.45 -3.62
C SER A 366 32.06 21.67 -3.16
N ALA A 367 32.58 22.86 -3.50
CA ALA A 367 31.86 24.13 -3.49
C ALA A 367 31.62 24.65 -4.92
N ASP A 368 31.81 23.80 -5.93
CA ASP A 368 31.52 24.16 -7.32
C ASP A 368 30.02 24.09 -7.57
N TYR A 369 29.50 25.06 -8.32
CA TYR A 369 28.10 25.06 -8.73
C TYR A 369 27.81 23.90 -9.67
N ASN A 370 26.77 23.13 -9.36
CA ASN A 370 26.21 22.11 -10.22
C ASN A 370 24.69 22.27 -10.29
N ALA A 371 24.15 22.43 -11.50
CA ALA A 371 22.72 22.71 -11.70
C ALA A 371 21.79 21.60 -11.16
N LYS A 372 22.17 20.32 -11.26
CA LYS A 372 21.36 19.21 -10.73
C LYS A 372 21.35 19.21 -9.20
N VAL A 373 22.49 19.51 -8.59
CA VAL A 373 22.62 19.61 -7.13
C VAL A 373 21.82 20.81 -6.61
N ASP A 374 21.99 21.99 -7.21
CA ASP A 374 21.25 23.20 -6.85
C ASP A 374 19.74 22.98 -6.97
N SER A 375 19.28 22.32 -8.05
CA SER A 375 17.87 21.95 -8.22
C SER A 375 17.37 21.03 -7.11
N ALA A 376 18.13 20.00 -6.71
CA ALA A 376 17.73 19.08 -5.65
C ALA A 376 17.64 19.78 -4.29
N VAL A 377 18.60 20.66 -3.99
CA VAL A 377 18.60 21.45 -2.75
C VAL A 377 17.44 22.45 -2.75
N ARG A 378 17.23 23.23 -3.82
CA ARG A 378 16.09 24.17 -3.90
C ARG A 378 14.74 23.46 -3.80
N GLU A 379 14.62 22.27 -4.38
CA GLU A 379 13.42 21.45 -4.26
C GLU A 379 13.17 21.05 -2.81
N TYR A 380 14.21 20.70 -2.05
CA TYR A 380 14.09 20.48 -0.61
C TYR A 380 13.54 21.73 0.10
N PHE A 381 14.09 22.93 -0.15
CA PHE A 381 13.59 24.18 0.44
C PHE A 381 12.12 24.45 0.08
N ARG A 382 11.74 24.24 -1.19
CA ARG A 382 10.36 24.39 -1.68
C ARG A 382 9.40 23.44 -0.96
N LEU A 383 9.74 22.16 -0.89
CA LEU A 383 8.92 21.13 -0.24
C LEU A 383 8.74 21.40 1.27
N HIS A 384 9.76 21.98 1.92
CA HIS A 384 9.76 22.30 3.34
C HIS A 384 9.35 23.75 3.64
N LYS A 385 8.84 24.50 2.64
CA LYS A 385 8.36 25.88 2.76
C LYS A 385 9.34 26.81 3.49
N THR A 386 10.63 26.63 3.25
CA THR A 386 11.70 27.45 3.82
C THR A 386 12.31 28.30 2.71
N ASP A 387 12.59 29.58 2.97
CA ASP A 387 13.22 30.46 1.97
C ASP A 387 14.70 30.05 1.78
N PRO A 388 15.12 29.69 0.55
CA PRO A 388 16.52 29.33 0.28
C PRO A 388 17.50 30.51 0.40
N LYS A 389 17.03 31.77 0.40
CA LYS A 389 17.91 32.94 0.44
C LYS A 389 18.84 32.94 1.66
N ASN A 390 20.07 33.39 1.43
CA ASN A 390 21.13 33.53 2.42
C ASN A 390 21.62 32.21 3.03
N ASN A 391 21.36 31.07 2.37
CA ASN A 391 21.91 29.78 2.77
C ASN A 391 23.01 29.35 1.79
N GLN A 392 23.92 28.54 2.29
CA GLN A 392 25.06 28.00 1.56
C GLN A 392 25.16 26.50 1.76
N TYR A 393 25.68 25.79 0.76
CA TYR A 393 25.92 24.36 0.87
C TYR A 393 27.24 23.90 0.25
N ARG A 394 27.78 22.82 0.78
CA ARG A 394 28.82 22.00 0.13
C ARG A 394 28.25 20.62 -0.15
N TRP A 395 28.77 19.96 -1.18
CA TRP A 395 28.20 18.69 -1.61
C TRP A 395 29.24 17.69 -2.09
N LEU A 396 28.90 16.41 -2.01
CA LEU A 396 29.60 15.32 -2.70
C LEU A 396 28.60 14.22 -3.04
N THR A 397 29.01 13.28 -3.86
CA THR A 397 28.22 12.08 -4.16
C THR A 397 28.96 10.84 -3.69
N TYR A 398 28.23 9.89 -3.09
CA TYR A 398 28.79 8.61 -2.66
C TYR A 398 27.70 7.54 -2.70
N ASP A 399 28.03 6.34 -3.15
CA ASP A 399 27.11 5.21 -3.21
C ASP A 399 26.98 4.55 -1.82
N LEU A 400 25.92 4.92 -1.09
CA LEU A 400 25.64 4.46 0.28
C LEU A 400 24.89 3.13 0.30
N ASN A 401 24.16 2.78 -0.76
CA ASN A 401 23.33 1.57 -0.82
C ASN A 401 23.92 0.46 -1.73
N SER A 402 24.99 0.74 -2.47
CA SER A 402 25.65 -0.12 -3.46
C SER A 402 24.78 -0.58 -4.62
N ASP A 403 23.88 0.28 -5.09
CA ASP A 403 23.11 0.04 -6.31
C ASP A 403 23.83 0.54 -7.59
N GLY A 404 25.02 1.15 -7.43
CA GLY A 404 25.81 1.71 -8.53
C GLY A 404 25.39 3.12 -8.96
N GLN A 405 24.40 3.73 -8.31
CA GLN A 405 23.93 5.09 -8.51
C GLN A 405 24.20 5.91 -7.23
N PRO A 406 25.19 6.82 -7.21
CA PRO A 406 25.59 7.46 -5.96
C PRO A 406 24.54 8.45 -5.43
N GLU A 407 24.32 8.39 -4.13
CA GLU A 407 23.56 9.38 -3.36
C GLU A 407 24.24 10.74 -3.38
N LEU A 408 23.43 11.80 -3.28
CA LEU A 408 23.92 13.16 -3.06
C LEU A 408 23.90 13.47 -1.56
N LEU A 409 25.03 13.91 -1.02
CA LEU A 409 25.16 14.42 0.34
C LEU A 409 25.42 15.92 0.28
N THR A 410 24.56 16.72 0.91
CA THR A 410 24.73 18.19 0.96
C THR A 410 24.75 18.68 2.40
N GLN A 411 25.83 19.33 2.81
CA GLN A 411 25.91 19.98 4.12
C GLN A 411 25.51 21.46 3.97
N LEU A 412 24.48 21.88 4.69
CA LEU A 412 23.98 23.25 4.73
C LEU A 412 24.69 24.06 5.82
N ASP A 413 24.75 25.39 5.67
CA ASP A 413 25.26 26.34 6.67
C ASP A 413 24.33 26.55 7.89
N TRP A 414 23.36 25.66 8.08
CA TRP A 414 22.50 25.58 9.26
C TRP A 414 23.25 24.97 10.43
N CYS A 415 24.12 25.77 11.05
CA CYS A 415 25.07 25.33 12.05
C CYS A 415 24.74 25.83 13.46
N GLY A 416 25.00 24.98 14.45
CA GLY A 416 25.03 25.32 15.88
C GLY A 416 26.32 24.84 16.54
N SER A 417 26.36 24.84 17.88
CA SER A 417 27.56 24.40 18.63
C SER A 417 27.91 22.92 18.44
N GLY A 418 26.95 22.10 17.99
CA GLY A 418 27.14 20.68 17.69
C GLY A 418 27.52 20.38 16.24
N GLY A 419 27.49 21.36 15.32
CA GLY A 419 27.74 21.15 13.90
C GLY A 419 26.61 21.66 12.99
N CYS A 420 26.69 21.32 11.72
CA CYS A 420 25.81 21.79 10.65
C CYS A 420 24.71 20.77 10.28
N THR A 421 23.79 21.12 9.39
CA THR A 421 22.77 20.18 8.90
C THR A 421 23.27 19.46 7.65
N LEU A 422 23.19 18.14 7.62
CA LEU A 422 23.41 17.31 6.43
C LEU A 422 22.07 16.87 5.85
N LEU A 423 21.91 16.98 4.54
CA LEU A 423 20.85 16.33 3.78
C LEU A 423 21.46 15.22 2.93
N ILE A 424 20.75 14.11 2.82
CA ILE A 424 21.09 12.99 1.94
C ILE A 424 19.93 12.79 0.99
N PHE A 425 20.23 12.66 -0.30
CA PHE A 425 19.26 12.40 -1.35
C PHE A 425 19.61 11.08 -2.01
N GLU A 426 18.62 10.20 -2.08
CA GLU A 426 18.69 8.93 -2.81
C GLU A 426 18.64 9.19 -4.31
N ASN A 427 19.45 8.46 -5.07
CA ASN A 427 19.39 8.51 -6.52
C ASN A 427 18.34 7.52 -7.03
N HIS A 428 17.27 8.04 -7.64
CA HIS A 428 16.22 7.20 -8.22
C HIS A 428 16.01 7.59 -9.69
N ALA A 429 16.53 6.76 -10.60
CA ALA A 429 16.43 6.98 -12.04
C ALA A 429 16.98 8.35 -12.47
N ASP A 430 18.22 8.63 -12.08
CA ASP A 430 18.96 9.89 -12.36
C ASP A 430 18.33 11.16 -11.75
N GLN A 431 17.43 10.99 -10.77
CA GLN A 431 16.83 12.08 -10.00
C GLN A 431 17.14 11.92 -8.51
N TRP A 432 17.75 12.94 -7.92
CA TRP A 432 17.97 12.99 -6.48
C TRP A 432 16.69 13.35 -5.74
N ARG A 433 16.22 12.44 -4.91
CA ARG A 433 15.04 12.60 -4.05
C ARG A 433 15.48 12.67 -2.60
N PHE A 434 14.94 13.64 -1.86
CA PHE A 434 15.28 13.81 -0.46
C PHE A 434 15.01 12.52 0.35
N ASN A 435 16.02 12.03 1.07
CA ASN A 435 15.97 10.78 1.82
C ASN A 435 16.14 11.00 3.33
N SER A 436 17.19 11.72 3.74
CA SER A 436 17.52 11.95 5.16
C SER A 436 17.90 13.39 5.45
N ARG A 437 17.57 13.86 6.65
CA ARG A 437 18.11 15.09 7.24
C ARG A 437 18.74 14.73 8.58
N ILE A 438 19.98 15.15 8.80
CA ILE A 438 20.74 14.93 10.03
C ILE A 438 21.23 16.28 10.54
N THR A 439 20.93 16.61 11.79
CA THR A 439 21.37 17.86 12.43
C THR A 439 22.64 17.62 13.25
N LEU A 440 23.36 18.71 13.55
CA LEU A 440 24.55 18.70 14.41
C LEU A 440 25.66 17.78 13.87
N VAL A 441 25.85 17.80 12.56
CA VAL A 441 26.88 17.03 11.86
C VAL A 441 28.19 17.82 11.82
N ARG A 442 29.27 17.18 12.26
CA ARG A 442 30.65 17.63 12.04
C ARG A 442 31.29 16.84 10.91
N SER A 443 32.15 17.52 10.16
CA SER A 443 33.03 16.91 9.15
C SER A 443 34.39 16.60 9.80
N PRO A 444 35.07 15.49 9.45
CA PRO A 444 34.67 14.51 8.44
C PRO A 444 33.57 13.56 8.93
N ILE A 445 32.83 12.97 7.98
CA ILE A 445 31.86 11.90 8.22
C ILE A 445 32.55 10.58 7.90
N TYR A 446 32.62 9.66 8.86
CA TYR A 446 33.24 8.35 8.63
C TYR A 446 32.20 7.35 8.14
N LEU A 447 32.57 6.45 7.24
CA LEU A 447 31.71 5.30 6.93
C LEU A 447 31.90 4.21 7.98
N GLY A 448 30.82 3.58 8.39
CA GLY A 448 30.86 2.38 9.22
C GLY A 448 31.39 1.18 8.43
N THR A 449 31.85 0.13 9.10
CA THR A 449 32.22 -1.15 8.46
C THR A 449 31.02 -2.05 8.19
N GLN A 450 29.82 -1.62 8.60
CA GLN A 450 28.56 -2.36 8.51
C GLN A 450 27.50 -1.59 7.71
N ARG A 451 26.49 -2.33 7.27
CA ARG A 451 25.25 -1.79 6.69
C ARG A 451 24.07 -2.11 7.57
N SER A 452 23.13 -1.18 7.61
CA SER A 452 21.82 -1.37 8.21
C SER A 452 20.76 -1.15 7.14
N SER A 453 19.86 -2.12 6.97
CA SER A 453 18.76 -2.04 5.98
C SER A 453 19.22 -1.66 4.56
N GLY A 454 20.33 -2.23 4.11
CA GLY A 454 20.87 -2.03 2.76
C GLY A 454 21.73 -0.78 2.55
N TRP A 455 21.84 0.12 3.54
CA TRP A 455 22.62 1.35 3.44
C TRP A 455 23.81 1.35 4.42
N GLN A 456 24.91 2.00 4.03
CA GLN A 456 26.14 2.09 4.80
C GLN A 456 25.90 2.83 6.11
N ASP A 457 26.32 2.29 7.25
CA ASP A 457 26.24 3.04 8.50
C ASP A 457 27.12 4.30 8.40
N LEU A 458 26.65 5.42 8.96
CA LEU A 458 27.42 6.66 9.03
C LEU A 458 27.89 6.89 10.46
N ILE A 459 29.12 7.36 10.61
CA ILE A 459 29.69 7.62 11.94
C ILE A 459 30.06 9.08 12.05
N PHE A 460 29.51 9.72 13.07
CA PHE A 460 29.68 11.14 13.34
C PHE A 460 30.40 11.35 14.67
N GLU A 461 31.33 12.31 14.69
CA GLU A 461 31.87 12.84 15.95
C GLU A 461 30.86 13.82 16.55
N VAL A 462 30.39 13.49 17.76
CA VAL A 462 29.46 14.31 18.54
C VAL A 462 30.24 15.02 19.63
N SER A 463 30.05 16.33 19.74
CA SER A 463 30.57 17.16 20.84
C SER A 463 29.85 18.50 20.91
N GLY A 464 30.01 19.24 22.01
CA GLY A 464 29.34 20.54 22.20
C GLY A 464 27.85 20.39 22.59
N GLY A 465 27.20 21.51 22.93
CA GLY A 465 25.78 21.52 23.32
C GLY A 465 25.44 20.73 24.59
N GLY A 466 26.43 20.37 25.41
CA GLY A 466 26.26 19.54 26.61
C GLY A 466 26.35 18.03 26.38
N ALA A 467 26.53 17.57 25.13
CA ALA A 467 26.73 16.16 24.82
C ALA A 467 28.14 15.68 25.20
N ALA A 468 28.25 14.43 25.65
CA ALA A 468 29.53 13.76 25.83
C ALA A 468 30.26 13.63 24.48
N LEU A 469 31.58 13.79 24.51
CA LEU A 469 32.42 13.58 23.33
C LEU A 469 32.40 12.09 22.96
N GLY A 470 31.96 11.76 21.75
CA GLY A 470 31.87 10.38 21.30
C GLY A 470 31.74 10.26 19.78
N LYS A 471 32.02 9.07 19.25
CA LYS A 471 31.69 8.71 17.85
C LYS A 471 30.42 7.91 17.88
N HIS A 472 29.39 8.32 17.15
CA HIS A 472 28.08 7.70 17.19
C HIS A 472 27.73 7.04 15.85
N ARG A 473 27.23 5.80 15.91
CA ARG A 473 26.85 5.00 14.74
C ARG A 473 25.41 5.28 14.35
N MET A 474 25.23 5.92 13.20
CA MET A 474 23.93 6.17 12.59
C MET A 474 23.58 5.04 11.65
N GLN A 475 22.65 4.21 12.10
CA GLN A 475 22.13 3.09 11.33
C GLN A 475 20.96 3.54 10.48
N TYR A 476 21.00 3.22 9.19
CA TYR A 476 19.85 3.44 8.32
C TYR A 476 18.76 2.42 8.67
N ASN A 477 17.59 2.93 9.04
CA ASN A 477 16.47 2.08 9.49
C ASN A 477 15.64 1.51 8.33
N GLY A 478 16.17 1.58 7.09
CA GLY A 478 15.52 1.28 5.82
C GLY A 478 14.87 2.53 5.20
N LEU A 479 14.95 3.65 5.93
CA LEU A 479 14.14 4.83 5.73
C LEU A 479 15.02 6.06 5.63
N SER A 480 15.56 6.47 6.75
CA SER A 480 16.46 7.59 6.81
C SER A 480 17.49 7.26 7.87
N TYR A 481 18.61 7.96 7.84
CA TYR A 481 19.42 8.03 9.03
C TYR A 481 18.63 8.77 10.13
N PRO A 482 18.90 8.47 11.42
CA PRO A 482 18.29 9.20 12.52
C PRO A 482 18.56 10.72 12.41
N LEU A 483 17.71 11.53 13.01
CA LEU A 483 17.80 12.99 12.86
C LEU A 483 19.02 13.59 13.55
N ASN A 484 19.49 12.99 14.66
CA ASN A 484 20.55 13.57 15.48
C ASN A 484 21.53 12.47 15.95
N PRO A 485 22.83 12.56 15.62
CA PRO A 485 23.81 11.58 16.04
C PRO A 485 23.99 11.45 17.55
N SER A 486 23.70 12.49 18.35
CA SER A 486 23.86 12.43 19.81
C SER A 486 22.90 11.47 20.51
N LEU A 487 21.88 10.99 19.81
CA LEU A 487 20.90 10.03 20.33
C LEU A 487 21.18 8.60 19.86
N ALA A 488 22.16 8.42 18.97
CA ALA A 488 22.54 7.11 18.46
C ALA A 488 23.55 6.42 19.38
N PRO A 489 23.70 5.08 19.31
CA PRO A 489 24.72 4.36 20.09
C PRO A 489 26.14 4.81 19.74
N GLU A 490 27.05 4.74 20.71
CA GLU A 490 28.47 4.94 20.44
C GLU A 490 29.02 3.82 19.54
N ALA A 491 29.87 4.19 18.58
CA ALA A 491 30.56 3.29 17.68
C ALA A 491 31.87 2.79 18.30
N SER A 492 32.08 1.48 18.28
CA SER A 492 33.38 0.89 18.61
C SER A 492 34.40 1.13 17.50
N ALA A 493 35.69 1.05 17.83
CA ALA A 493 36.77 1.24 16.86
C ALA A 493 36.68 0.28 15.65
N ALA A 494 36.21 -0.95 15.85
CA ALA A 494 36.04 -1.95 14.79
C ALA A 494 34.88 -1.62 13.82
N GLN A 495 33.96 -0.77 14.25
CA GLN A 495 32.82 -0.33 13.43
C GLN A 495 33.16 0.86 12.54
N ILE A 496 34.33 1.48 12.70
CA ILE A 496 34.74 2.67 11.96
C ILE A 496 35.68 2.27 10.82
N SER A 497 35.29 2.56 9.58
CA SER A 497 36.16 2.35 8.42
C SER A 497 37.17 3.48 8.25
N GLY A 498 38.18 3.25 7.39
CA GLY A 498 39.13 4.28 6.99
C GLY A 498 38.61 5.26 5.93
N VAL A 499 37.35 5.16 5.50
CA VAL A 499 36.76 6.05 4.49
C VAL A 499 36.14 7.28 5.14
N LYS A 500 36.53 8.47 4.68
CA LYS A 500 36.02 9.75 5.17
C LYS A 500 35.34 10.54 4.05
N LEU A 501 34.12 10.97 4.30
CA LEU A 501 33.39 11.94 3.48
C LEU A 501 33.55 13.33 4.08
N PHE A 502 33.53 14.37 3.23
CA PHE A 502 33.83 15.74 3.65
C PHE A 502 35.20 15.84 4.35
N ALA A 503 36.19 15.13 3.81
CA ALA A 503 37.50 14.96 4.44
C ALA A 503 38.31 16.27 4.61
N ASP A 504 38.00 17.28 3.80
CA ASP A 504 38.57 18.63 3.88
C ASP A 504 38.19 19.41 5.15
N GLY A 505 37.14 18.99 5.87
CA GLY A 505 36.64 19.65 7.08
C GLY A 505 36.15 21.08 6.86
N ILE A 506 35.90 21.51 5.61
CA ILE A 506 35.54 22.89 5.30
C ILE A 506 34.04 23.08 5.53
N SER A 507 33.67 24.02 6.40
CA SER A 507 32.26 24.37 6.64
C SER A 507 31.64 25.10 5.45
N PRO A 508 30.35 24.85 5.12
CA PRO A 508 29.62 25.60 4.10
C PRO A 508 29.59 27.12 4.33
N VAL A 509 29.69 27.57 5.59
CA VAL A 509 29.79 29.01 5.94
C VAL A 509 31.07 29.62 5.39
N ARG A 510 32.17 28.85 5.40
CA ARG A 510 33.50 29.32 4.99
C ARG A 510 33.65 29.31 3.46
N ASP A 511 33.12 28.28 2.81
CA ASP A 511 33.26 28.07 1.37
C ASP A 511 32.13 27.14 0.89
N GLY A 512 31.10 27.70 0.25
CA GLY A 512 29.92 26.96 -0.19
C GLY A 512 29.20 27.65 -1.35
N VAL A 513 28.41 26.86 -2.08
CA VAL A 513 27.53 27.37 -3.13
C VAL A 513 26.37 28.11 -2.48
N ARG A 514 26.09 29.33 -2.93
CA ARG A 514 24.97 30.16 -2.42
C ARG A 514 23.66 29.81 -3.10
N LEU A 515 22.60 29.69 -2.30
CA LEU A 515 21.22 29.46 -2.74
C LEU A 515 20.45 30.77 -2.97
#